data_AF-A0A946CN20-F1
#
_entry.id   AF-A0A946CN20-F1
#
_cell.length_a   1.000
_cell.length_b   1.000
_cell.length_c   1.000
_cell.angle_alpha   90.00
_cell.angle_beta   90.00
_cell.angle_gamma   90.00
#
_symmetry.space_group_name_H-M   'P 1'
#
loop_
_entity.id
_entity.type
_entity.pdbx_description
1 polymer ?
#
loop_
_entity_poly.entity_id
_entity_poly.type
_entity_poly.pdbx_seq_one_letter_code
_entity_poly.pdbx_strand_id
1 'polypeptide(L)' 'MSKLLCKHTAPDETGRVHHITPENAKWGYVGFDLYELAPGQSIVNETGDREVCLVMVTGTGTVETGG' A
#
# COMPACT_ATOMS: atom_id res chain seq x y z
N MET A 1 -9.03 25.04 6.09
CA MET A 1 -9.64 23.70 5.99
C MET A 1 -8.52 22.69 5.81
N SER A 2 -8.35 21.76 6.75
CA SER A 2 -7.36 20.68 6.59
C SER A 2 -7.85 19.67 5.55
N LYS A 3 -6.93 19.17 4.71
CA LYS A 3 -7.21 18.15 3.69
C LYS A 3 -6.80 16.79 4.23
N LEU A 4 -7.67 16.19 5.05
CA LEU A 4 -7.39 14.93 5.74
C LEU A 4 -7.94 13.71 5.00
N LEU A 5 -8.95 13.89 4.15
CA LEU A 5 -9.56 12.81 3.40
C LEU A 5 -8.71 12.44 2.19
N CYS A 6 -8.15 11.23 2.20
CA CYS A 6 -7.65 10.55 1.01
C CYS A 6 -8.81 9.75 0.39
N LYS A 7 -9.29 10.16 -0.79
CA LYS A 7 -10.33 9.41 -1.50
C LYS A 7 -9.70 8.24 -2.25
N HIS A 8 -10.46 7.15 -2.37
CA HIS A 8 -10.14 6.04 -3.27
C HIS A 8 -9.80 6.60 -4.67
N THR A 9 -8.76 6.06 -5.28
CA THR A 9 -8.47 6.25 -6.72
C THR A 9 -8.61 4.92 -7.45
N ALA A 10 -8.90 4.99 -8.75
CA ALA A 10 -8.84 3.79 -9.59
C ALA A 10 -7.46 3.12 -9.45
N PRO A 11 -7.38 1.78 -9.49
CA PRO A 11 -6.11 1.08 -9.39
C PRO A 11 -5.14 1.54 -10.47
N ASP A 12 -3.89 1.84 -10.09
CA ASP A 12 -2.82 2.10 -11.06
C ASP A 12 -2.35 0.80 -11.75
N GLU A 13 -1.30 0.86 -12.57
CA GLU A 13 -0.76 -0.31 -13.28
C GLU A 13 -0.35 -1.46 -12.34
N THR A 14 -0.06 -1.13 -11.07
CA THR A 14 0.30 -2.10 -10.03
C THR A 14 -0.89 -2.52 -9.16
N GLY A 15 -2.08 -1.99 -9.42
CA GLY A 15 -3.27 -2.22 -8.63
C GLY A 15 -3.39 -1.32 -7.40
N ARG A 16 -2.53 -0.31 -7.23
CA ARG A 16 -2.55 0.53 -6.02
C ARG A 16 -3.69 1.53 -6.06
N VAL A 17 -4.47 1.59 -4.99
CA VAL A 17 -5.66 2.45 -4.84
C VAL A 17 -5.51 3.50 -3.73
N HIS A 18 -4.56 3.32 -2.82
CA HIS A 18 -4.11 4.34 -1.87
C HIS A 18 -2.60 4.31 -1.72
N HIS A 19 -2.00 5.50 -1.62
CA HIS A 19 -0.58 5.70 -1.34
C HIS A 19 -0.38 6.88 -0.40
N ILE A 20 -0.13 6.59 0.87
CA ILE A 20 0.08 7.57 1.93
C ILE A 20 1.51 7.41 2.43
N THR A 21 2.27 8.50 2.39
CA THR A 21 3.65 8.53 2.87
C THR A 21 3.81 9.66 3.88
N PRO A 22 4.81 9.61 4.76
CA PRO A 22 5.11 10.72 5.67
C PRO A 22 5.23 12.07 4.96
N GLU A 23 5.81 12.08 3.75
CA GLU A 23 6.04 13.28 2.95
C GLU A 23 4.73 13.86 2.43
N ASN A 24 3.82 13.03 1.91
CA ASN A 24 2.54 13.49 1.38
C ASN A 24 1.51 13.81 2.47
N ALA A 25 1.57 13.10 3.61
CA ALA A 25 0.71 13.30 4.77
C ALA A 25 1.20 14.41 5.70
N LYS A 26 2.46 14.84 5.54
CA LYS A 26 3.13 15.85 6.36
C LYS A 26 3.20 15.45 7.84
N TRP A 27 3.53 14.19 8.11
CA TRP A 27 3.80 13.65 9.45
C TRP A 27 5.15 12.90 9.47
N GLY A 28 5.54 12.35 10.63
CA GLY A 28 6.89 11.78 10.80
C GLY A 28 7.07 10.31 10.43
N TYR A 29 6.04 9.46 10.52
CA TYR A 29 6.29 8.02 10.71
C TYR A 29 5.53 7.09 9.77
N VAL A 30 4.20 7.15 9.76
CA VAL A 30 3.39 6.07 9.18
C VAL A 30 3.33 6.15 7.66
N GLY A 31 3.57 5.04 6.97
CA GLY A 31 3.18 4.85 5.58
C GLY A 31 1.96 3.94 5.49
N PHE A 32 1.15 4.10 4.45
CA PHE A 32 0.03 3.20 4.18
C PHE A 32 -0.20 3.08 2.68
N ASP A 33 -0.14 1.85 2.18
CA ASP A 33 -0.49 1.49 0.81
C ASP A 33 -1.66 0.51 0.83
N LEU A 34 -2.59 0.67 -0.10
CA LEU A 34 -3.65 -0.31 -0.35
C LEU A 34 -3.63 -0.70 -1.82
N TYR A 35 -3.69 -1.99 -2.07
CA TYR A 35 -3.69 -2.59 -3.40
C TYR A 35 -4.97 -3.40 -3.60
N GLU A 36 -5.53 -3.30 -4.79
CA GLU A 36 -6.58 -4.16 -5.30
C GLU A 36 -6.00 -4.94 -6.48
N LEU A 37 -5.85 -6.25 -6.29
CA LEU A 37 -5.19 -7.12 -7.26
C LEU A 37 -6.21 -8.00 -7.98
N ALA A 38 -6.07 -8.12 -9.30
CA ALA A 38 -6.79 -9.10 -10.07
C ALA A 38 -6.22 -10.52 -9.83
N PRO A 39 -7.01 -11.59 -10.08
CA PRO A 39 -6.50 -12.96 -10.00
C PRO A 39 -5.23 -13.16 -10.85
N GLY A 40 -4.17 -13.65 -10.23
CA GLY A 40 -2.87 -13.88 -10.87
C GLY A 40 -1.95 -12.66 -10.97
N GLN A 41 -2.40 -11.48 -10.53
CA GLN A 41 -1.55 -10.30 -10.44
C GLN A 41 -0.64 -10.37 -9.19
N SER A 42 0.60 -9.91 -9.33
CA SER A 42 1.58 -9.85 -8.25
C SER A 42 2.15 -8.45 -8.11
N ILE A 43 2.53 -8.08 -6.88
CA ILE A 43 3.28 -6.87 -6.59
C ILE A 43 4.57 -7.22 -5.87
N VAL A 44 5.61 -6.42 -6.08
CA VAL A 44 6.89 -6.53 -5.38
C VAL A 44 7.23 -5.15 -4.85
N ASN A 45 7.48 -5.06 -3.55
CA ASN A 45 7.82 -3.81 -2.87
C ASN A 45 9.12 -3.99 -2.10
N GLU A 46 10.04 -3.02 -2.25
CA GLU A 46 11.22 -2.92 -1.39
C GLU A 46 10.86 -2.14 -0.13
N THR A 47 11.04 -2.77 1.03
CA THR A 47 10.70 -2.16 2.32
C THR A 47 11.85 -1.31 2.88
N GLY A 48 13.08 -1.55 2.39
CA GLY A 48 14.30 -0.90 2.88
C GLY A 48 14.44 -1.05 4.40
N ASP A 49 14.77 0.05 5.07
CA ASP A 49 14.94 0.10 6.53
C ASP A 49 13.62 0.18 7.31
N ARG A 50 12.46 0.15 6.63
CA ARG A 50 11.14 0.26 7.27
C ARG A 50 10.53 -1.12 7.46
N GLU A 51 10.20 -1.45 8.70
CA GLU A 51 9.34 -2.58 8.99
C GLU A 51 7.95 -2.36 8.37
N VAL A 52 7.36 -3.42 7.82
CA VAL A 52 6.02 -3.40 7.22
C VAL A 52 5.16 -4.48 7.82
N CYS A 53 3.86 -4.18 7.93
CA CYS A 53 2.83 -5.16 8.29
C CYS A 53 1.93 -5.36 7.08
N LEU A 54 1.98 -6.55 6.48
CA LEU A 54 1.08 -6.91 5.39
C LEU A 54 -0.24 -7.41 5.96
N VAL A 55 -1.36 -6.81 5.52
CA VAL A 55 -2.70 -7.20 5.93
C VAL A 55 -3.52 -7.59 4.70
N MET A 56 -3.97 -8.85 4.66
CA MET A 56 -4.97 -9.29 3.68
C MET A 56 -6.36 -8.87 4.15
N VAL A 57 -6.90 -7.79 3.59
CA VAL A 57 -8.22 -7.27 3.98
C VAL A 57 -9.34 -8.21 3.51
N THR A 58 -9.24 -8.69 2.27
CA THR A 58 -10.15 -9.68 1.66
C THR A 58 -9.37 -10.57 0.69
N GLY A 59 -9.96 -11.71 0.32
CA GLY A 59 -9.37 -12.65 -0.64
C GLY A 59 -8.27 -13.53 -0.06
N THR A 60 -7.54 -14.22 -0.94
CA THR A 60 -6.46 -15.15 -0.63
C THR A 60 -5.33 -15.02 -1.64
N GLY A 61 -4.10 -15.29 -1.22
CA GLY A 61 -2.91 -15.13 -2.06
C GLY A 61 -1.68 -15.70 -1.39
N THR A 62 -0.57 -15.69 -2.13
CA THR A 62 0.74 -16.13 -1.65
C THR A 62 1.58 -14.91 -1.31
N VAL A 63 2.32 -14.99 -0.21
CA VAL A 63 3.24 -13.95 0.23
C VAL A 63 4.62 -14.56 0.34
N GLU A 64 5.59 -13.92 -0.30
CA GLU A 64 7.00 -14.26 -0.21
C GLU A 64 7.73 -13.05 0.38
N THR A 65 8.59 -13.29 1.36
CA THR A 65 9.42 -12.26 1.99
C THR A 65 10.88 -12.56 1.73
N GLY A 66 11.70 -11.52 1.53
CA GLY A 66 13.15 -11.66 1.39
C GLY A 66 13.78 -12.04 2.72
N GLY A 67 14.08 -13.33 2.91
CA GLY A 67 14.73 -13.89 4.10
C GLY A 67 15.32 -15.26 3.80
#